data_AF-A0A2K3K626-F1
#
_entry.id   AF-A0A2K3K626-F1
#
_cell.length_a   1.000
_cell.length_b   1.000
_cell.length_c   1.000
_cell.angle_alpha   90.00
_cell.angle_beta   90.00
_cell.angle_gamma   90.00
#
_symmetry.space_group_name_H-M   'P 1'
#
loop_
_entity.id
_entity.type
_entity.pdbx_description
1 polymer ?
#
loop_
_entity_poly.entity_id
_entity_poly.type
_entity_poly.pdbx_seq_one_letter_code
_entity_poly.pdbx_strand_id
1 'polypeptide(L)' 'VPPIQIPASLDFNTSLFKKEKVNLAGHEEFIVRGGRDLFHLLPDAFKGIKQIGVIGWGSQKCYTVQ' A
#
# COMPACT_ATOMS: atom_id res chain seq x y z
N VAL A 1 -25.94 -19.60 -4.76
CA VAL A 1 -24.75 -18.74 -4.96
C VAL A 1 -24.92 -17.54 -4.04
N PRO A 2 -24.02 -17.29 -3.07
CA PRO A 2 -24.15 -16.12 -2.20
C PRO A 2 -23.99 -14.82 -3.02
N PRO A 3 -24.69 -13.73 -2.67
CA PRO A 3 -24.53 -12.45 -3.34
C PRO A 3 -23.10 -11.94 -3.14
N ILE A 4 -22.42 -11.59 -4.23
CA ILE A 4 -21.13 -10.89 -4.16
C ILE A 4 -21.45 -9.50 -3.62
N GLN A 5 -21.15 -9.27 -2.34
CA GLN A 5 -21.29 -7.96 -1.72
C GLN A 5 -20.30 -7.02 -2.41
N ILE A 6 -20.80 -6.04 -3.16
CA ILE A 6 -19.99 -5.06 -3.88
C ILE A 6 -19.10 -4.37 -2.83
N PRO A 7 -17.77 -4.45 -2.93
CA PRO A 7 -16.92 -3.72 -2.00
C PRO A 7 -17.21 -2.22 -2.17
N ALA A 8 -17.49 -1.53 -1.08
CA ALA A 8 -17.56 -0.08 -1.08
C ALA A 8 -16.25 0.45 -1.68
N SER A 9 -16.32 1.35 -2.67
CA SER A 9 -15.14 1.97 -3.26
C SER A 9 -14.36 2.67 -2.14
N LEU A 10 -13.24 2.07 -1.73
CA LEU A 10 -12.44 2.55 -0.60
C LEU A 10 -11.46 3.58 -1.14
N ASP A 11 -11.71 4.85 -0.83
CA ASP A 11 -10.87 5.93 -1.29
C ASP A 11 -9.79 6.31 -0.26
N PHE A 12 -8.59 6.63 -0.72
CA PHE A 12 -7.49 7.10 0.12
C PHE A 12 -6.80 8.31 -0.50
N ASN A 13 -6.25 9.17 0.38
CA ASN A 13 -5.48 10.34 -0.02
C ASN A 13 -3.98 10.09 0.15
N THR A 14 -3.19 10.53 -0.82
CA THR A 14 -1.73 10.43 -0.80
C THR A 14 -1.15 11.72 -1.34
N SER A 15 -0.15 12.25 -0.65
CA SER A 15 0.56 13.49 -1.06
C SER A 15 1.90 13.22 -1.74
N LEU A 16 2.46 12.02 -1.56
CA LEU A 16 3.82 11.68 -2.01
C LEU A 16 3.81 10.65 -3.14
N PHE A 17 2.94 9.65 -3.06
CA PHE A 17 2.85 8.59 -4.06
C PHE A 17 1.77 8.88 -5.10
N LYS A 18 2.04 8.50 -6.36
CA LYS A 18 1.09 8.62 -7.45
C LYS A 18 -0.03 7.60 -7.29
N LYS A 19 -1.25 8.12 -7.19
CA LYS A 19 -2.48 7.33 -7.21
C LYS A 19 -2.90 7.04 -8.65
N GLU A 20 -3.27 5.80 -8.90
CA GLU A 20 -3.73 5.34 -10.21
C GLU A 20 -5.10 4.68 -10.08
N LYS A 21 -5.94 4.93 -11.08
CA LYS A 21 -7.27 4.34 -11.18
C LYS A 21 -7.21 3.15 -12.12
N VAL A 22 -7.64 1.98 -11.66
CA VAL A 22 -7.65 0.74 -12.44
C VAL A 22 -9.08 0.21 -12.52
N ASN A 23 -9.44 -0.30 -13.69
CA ASN A 23 -10.73 -0.95 -13.91
C ASN A 23 -10.55 -2.47 -13.79
N LEU A 24 -11.18 -3.07 -12.79
CA LEU A 24 -11.20 -4.50 -12.53
C LEU A 24 -12.63 -5.01 -12.75
N ALA A 25 -12.86 -5.70 -13.87
CA ALA A 25 -14.17 -6.28 -14.22
C ALA A 25 -15.35 -5.29 -14.15
N GLY A 26 -15.12 -4.02 -14.50
CA GLY A 26 -16.13 -2.96 -14.45
C GLY A 26 -16.12 -2.13 -13.16
N HIS A 27 -15.29 -2.49 -12.18
CA HIS A 27 -15.13 -1.76 -10.93
C HIS A 27 -13.91 -0.86 -10.97
N GLU A 28 -14.10 0.40 -10.63
CA GLU A 28 -13.03 1.37 -10.52
C GLU A 28 -12.42 1.34 -9.13
N GLU A 29 -11.14 0.98 -9.06
CA GLU A 29 -10.37 0.93 -7.82
C GLU A 29 -9.14 1.83 -7.92
N PHE A 30 -8.68 2.33 -6.78
CA PHE A 30 -7.47 3.13 -6.70
C PHE A 30 -6.31 2.32 -6.14
N ILE A 31 -5.15 2.40 -6.80
CA ILE A 31 -3.92 1.73 -6.39
C ILE A 31 -2.74 2.70 -6.36
N VAL A 32 -1.67 2.31 -5.68
CA VAL A 32 -0.34 2.90 -5.85
C VAL A 32 0.56 1.80 -6.40
N ARG A 33 1.13 2.02 -7.59
CA ARG A 33 2.11 1.07 -8.16
C ARG A 33 3.42 1.18 -7.36
N GLY A 34 3.96 0.03 -6.95
CA GLY A 34 5.28 -0.05 -6.33
C GLY A 34 6.41 -0.11 -7.36
N GLY A 35 7.65 0.06 -6.90
CA GLY A 35 8.85 -0.01 -7.73
C GLY A 35 10.09 0.48 -7.00
N ARG A 36 11.28 0.01 -7.40
CA ARG A 36 12.57 0.45 -6.81
C ARG A 36 12.89 1.91 -7.15
N ASP A 37 12.36 2.38 -8.26
CA ASP A 37 12.40 3.78 -8.67
C ASP A 37 11.76 4.71 -7.65
N LEU A 38 10.79 4.23 -6.86
CA LEU A 38 10.10 5.03 -5.84
C LEU A 38 10.81 5.07 -4.48
N PHE A 39 11.95 4.39 -4.31
CA PHE A 39 12.64 4.32 -3.02
C PHE A 39 13.14 5.68 -2.54
N HIS A 40 13.41 6.61 -3.46
CA HIS A 40 13.79 7.99 -3.13
C HIS A 40 12.69 8.78 -2.40
N LEU A 41 11.42 8.35 -2.47
CA LEU A 41 10.29 8.96 -1.78
C LEU A 41 10.10 8.42 -0.35
N LEU A 42 10.75 7.29 -0.01
CA LEU A 42 10.62 6.67 1.31
C LEU A 42 11.11 7.57 2.46
N PRO A 43 12.24 8.30 2.35
CA PRO A 43 12.66 9.22 3.40
C PRO A 43 11.61 10.29 3.71
N ASP A 44 10.95 10.84 2.68
CA ASP A 44 9.87 11.80 2.86
C ASP A 44 8.60 11.15 3.42
N ALA A 45 8.30 9.92 2.99
CA ALA A 45 7.16 9.15 3.52
C ALA A 45 7.33 8.77 5.00
N PHE A 46 8.56 8.53 5.44
CA PHE A 46 8.90 8.24 6.84
C PHE A 46 9.31 9.49 7.63
N LYS A 47 9.03 10.70 7.11
CA LYS A 47 9.39 11.95 7.81
C LYS A 47 8.75 11.98 9.20
N GLY A 48 9.60 12.10 10.22
CA GLY A 48 9.20 12.10 11.63
C GLY A 48 9.29 10.74 12.33
N ILE A 49 9.49 9.64 11.58
CA ILE A 49 9.75 8.32 12.14
C ILE A 49 11.28 8.15 12.27
N LYS A 50 11.74 7.97 13.51
CA LYS A 50 13.16 7.79 13.83
C LYS A 50 13.59 6.32 13.91
N GLN A 51 12.64 5.44 14.23
CA GLN A 51 12.88 4.02 14.40
C GLN A 51 11.61 3.25 14.05
N ILE A 52 11.78 2.15 13.30
CA ILE A 52 10.72 1.17 13.03
C ILE A 52 11.08 -0.09 13.80
N GLY A 53 10.32 -0.39 14.85
CA GLY A 53 10.48 -1.62 15.62
C GLY A 53 9.58 -2.73 15.07
N VAL A 54 10.18 -3.82 14.59
CA VAL A 54 9.44 -5.01 14.12
C VAL A 54 9.44 -6.08 15.22
N ILE A 55 8.27 -6.38 15.79
CA ILE A 55 8.17 -7.19 17.04
C ILE A 55 7.84 -8.66 16.79
N GLY A 56 8.77 -9.58 17.03
CA GLY A 56 8.60 -11.03 16.88
C GLY A 56 9.28 -11.58 15.62
N TRP A 57 9.29 -12.91 15.44
CA TRP A 57 10.10 -13.56 14.38
C TRP A 57 9.34 -14.65 13.61
N GLY A 58 8.11 -14.34 13.18
CA GLY A 58 7.34 -15.19 12.27
C GLY A 58 7.69 -14.95 10.80
N SER A 59 7.02 -15.68 9.90
CA SER A 59 7.22 -15.59 8.45
C SER A 59 7.17 -14.16 7.92
N GLN A 60 6.11 -13.42 8.24
CA GLN A 60 5.90 -12.03 7.78
C GLN A 60 7.03 -11.09 8.21
N LYS A 61 7.62 -11.33 9.38
CA LYS A 61 8.66 -10.45 9.94
C LYS A 61 10.00 -10.72 9.28
N CYS A 62 10.33 -12.00 9.06
CA CYS A 62 11.52 -12.40 8.31
C CYS A 62 11.53 -11.73 6.92
N TYR A 63 10.43 -11.80 6.17
CA TYR A 63 10.36 -11.19 4.84
C TYR A 63 10.36 -9.65 4.83
N THR A 64 9.94 -9.01 5.94
CA THR A 64 9.88 -7.54 6.00
C THR A 64 11.20 -6.92 6.46
N VAL A 65 12.01 -7.63 7.26
CA VAL A 65 13.28 -7.11 7.82
C VAL A 65 14.53 -7.59 7.08
N GLN A 66 14.40 -8.63 6.25
CA GLN A 66 15.47 -9.11 5.38
C GLN A 66 15.62 -8.21 4.15
#